data_AF-A0A6A7SGY0-F1
#
_entry.id   AF-A0A6A7SGY0-F1
#
_cell.length_a   1.000
_cell.length_b   1.000
_cell.length_c   1.000
_cell.angle_alpha   90.00
_cell.angle_beta   90.00
_cell.angle_gamma   90.00
#
_symmetry.space_group_name_H-M   'P 1'
#
loop_
_entity.id
_entity.type
_entity.pdbx_description
1 polymer ?
#
loop_
_entity_poly.entity_id
_entity_poly.type
_entity_poly.pdbx_seq_one_letter_code
_entity_poly.pdbx_strand_id
1 'polypeptide(L)' 'MAMSDAERQRAYRQRQLKEGTAARINIVVDAPAKAALSRLSRHRGETQRVTLERIIAEAEQSTVDALDAQGRRQYYEDD' A
#
# COMPACT_ATOMS: atom_id res chain seq x y z
N MET A 1 19.91 -26.92 7.38
CA MET A 1 18.68 -26.63 8.14
C MET A 1 17.75 -25.85 7.24
N ALA A 2 16.54 -26.35 7.00
CA ALA A 2 15.55 -25.62 6.21
C ALA A 2 15.12 -24.38 7.00
N MET A 3 15.19 -23.18 6.40
CA MET A 3 14.76 -21.94 7.06
C MET A 3 13.33 -22.10 7.57
N SER A 4 13.13 -21.76 8.84
CA SER A 4 11.80 -21.69 9.45
C SER A 4 10.95 -20.64 8.72
N ASP A 5 9.63 -20.79 8.76
CA ASP A 5 8.72 -19.85 8.10
C ASP A 5 8.89 -18.42 8.63
N ALA A 6 9.27 -18.26 9.90
CA ALA A 6 9.60 -16.97 10.51
C ALA A 6 10.85 -16.31 9.86
N GLU A 7 11.87 -17.11 9.55
CA GLU A 7 13.10 -16.65 8.89
C GLU A 7 12.84 -16.31 7.41
N ARG A 8 12.00 -17.10 6.72
CA ARG A 8 11.56 -16.76 5.34
C ARG A 8 10.78 -15.46 5.30
N GLN A 9 9.86 -15.27 6.23
CA GLN A 9 9.10 -14.02 6.33
C GLN A 9 10.00 -12.84 6.69
N ARG A 10 11.01 -13.02 7.56
CA ARG A 10 11.99 -11.97 7.88
C ARG A 10 12.86 -11.62 6.67
N ALA A 11 13.33 -12.62 5.92
CA ALA A 11 14.13 -12.41 4.71
C ALA A 11 13.32 -11.76 3.57
N TYR A 12 12.07 -12.15 3.36
CA TYR A 12 11.17 -11.49 2.40
C TYR A 12 10.92 -10.03 2.77
N ARG A 13 10.64 -9.75 4.06
CA ARG A 13 10.49 -8.38 4.59
C ARG A 13 11.73 -7.53 4.35
N GLN A 14 12.93 -8.07 4.62
CA GLN A 14 14.19 -7.37 4.38
C GLN A 14 14.47 -7.12 2.88
N ARG A 15 14.01 -7.98 1.98
CA ARG A 15 14.18 -7.79 0.53
C ARG A 15 13.29 -6.68 -0.03
N GLN A 16 12.07 -6.49 0.51
CA GLN A 16 11.19 -5.40 0.07
C GLN A 16 11.61 -4.01 0.58
N LEU A 17 12.32 -3.93 1.72
CA LEU A 17 12.79 -2.67 2.30
C LEU A 17 14.13 -2.18 1.70
N LYS A 18 14.77 -2.96 0.82
CA LYS A 18 16.18 -2.77 0.44
C LYS A 18 16.46 -1.61 -0.52
N GLU A 19 15.43 -0.92 -1.04
CA GLU A 19 15.62 0.23 -1.94
C GLU A 19 15.20 1.57 -1.32
N GLY A 20 14.96 1.66 -0.01
CA GLY A 20 14.74 2.94 0.69
C GLY A 20 13.48 3.73 0.28
N THR A 21 12.75 3.29 -0.75
CA THR A 21 11.54 3.91 -1.30
C THR A 21 10.25 3.29 -0.75
N ALA A 22 10.35 2.13 -0.11
CA ALA A 22 9.20 1.40 0.42
C ALA A 22 9.02 1.67 1.93
N ALA A 23 7.89 2.25 2.30
CA ALA A 23 7.45 2.42 3.69
C ALA A 23 6.44 1.35 4.10
N ARG A 24 6.42 0.97 5.38
CA ARG A 24 5.50 -0.04 5.91
C ARG A 24 4.19 0.59 6.38
N ILE A 25 3.07 0.19 5.79
CA ILE A 25 1.73 0.54 6.25
C ILE A 25 1.27 -0.51 7.29
N ASN A 26 1.14 -0.11 8.56
CA ASN A 26 0.64 -0.97 9.64
C ASN A 26 -0.88 -0.79 9.82
N ILE A 27 -1.69 -1.54 9.08
CA ILE A 27 -3.15 -1.43 9.13
C ILE A 27 -3.82 -2.78 9.41
N VAL A 28 -4.95 -2.72 10.11
CA VAL A 28 -5.93 -3.79 10.23
C VAL A 28 -7.19 -3.34 9.51
N VAL A 29 -7.75 -4.20 8.66
CA VAL A 29 -8.98 -3.96 7.91
C VAL A 29 -9.97 -5.07 8.19
N ASP A 30 -11.25 -4.81 7.96
CA ASP A 30 -12.28 -5.82 8.12
C ASP A 30 -12.16 -6.96 7.09
N ALA A 31 -12.84 -8.08 7.36
CA ALA A 31 -12.81 -9.24 6.48
C ALA A 31 -13.36 -8.94 5.07
N PRO A 32 -14.46 -8.17 4.89
CA PRO A 32 -14.93 -7.77 3.57
C PRO A 32 -13.90 -6.99 2.74
N ALA A 33 -13.22 -6.00 3.31
CA ALA A 33 -12.20 -5.21 2.62
C ALA A 33 -11.01 -6.08 2.22
N LYS A 34 -10.56 -6.99 3.10
CA LYS A 34 -9.51 -7.95 2.76
C LYS A 34 -9.91 -8.86 1.60
N ALA A 35 -11.16 -9.32 1.57
CA ALA A 35 -11.68 -10.14 0.48
C ALA A 35 -11.76 -9.35 -0.82
N ALA A 36 -12.20 -8.10 -0.79
CA ALA A 36 -12.25 -7.22 -1.95
C ALA A 36 -10.86 -6.96 -2.54
N LEU A 37 -9.87 -6.60 -1.71
CA LEU A 37 -8.48 -6.42 -2.15
C LEU A 37 -7.92 -7.69 -2.79
N SER A 38 -8.25 -8.85 -2.22
CA SER A 38 -7.83 -10.16 -2.76
C SER A 38 -8.45 -10.47 -4.11
N ARG A 39 -9.72 -10.10 -4.35
CA ARG A 39 -10.38 -10.29 -5.66
C ARG A 39 -9.83 -9.31 -6.70
N LEU A 40 -9.66 -8.04 -6.34
CA LEU A 40 -9.14 -7.00 -7.23
C LEU A 40 -7.73 -7.32 -7.72
N SER A 41 -6.84 -7.68 -6.80
CA SER A 41 -5.46 -8.06 -7.13
C SER A 41 -5.41 -9.27 -8.07
N ARG A 42 -6.21 -10.32 -7.80
CA ARG A 42 -6.30 -11.49 -8.68
C ARG A 42 -6.82 -11.15 -10.07
N HIS A 43 -7.90 -10.37 -10.16
CA HIS A 43 -8.49 -9.99 -11.44
C HIS A 43 -7.52 -9.18 -12.31
N ARG A 44 -6.68 -8.34 -11.68
CA ARG A 44 -5.68 -7.51 -12.36
C ARG A 44 -4.34 -8.22 -12.60
N GLY A 45 -4.13 -9.44 -12.09
CA GLY A 45 -2.86 -10.15 -12.20
C GLY A 45 -1.74 -9.54 -11.34
N GLU A 46 -2.09 -8.85 -10.27
CA GLU A 46 -1.17 -8.06 -9.45
C GLU A 46 -1.06 -8.58 -8.01
N THR A 47 -0.05 -8.07 -7.29
CA THR A 47 0.02 -8.28 -5.84
C THR A 47 -0.94 -7.35 -5.11
N GLN A 48 -1.41 -7.75 -3.92
CA GLN A 48 -2.23 -6.89 -3.07
C GLN A 48 -1.54 -5.57 -2.71
N ARG A 49 -0.20 -5.57 -2.61
CA ARG A 49 0.60 -4.35 -2.42
C ARG A 49 0.40 -3.37 -3.58
N VAL A 50 0.65 -3.83 -4.81
CA VAL A 50 0.53 -2.99 -6.02
C VAL A 50 -0.91 -2.49 -6.19
N THR A 51 -1.90 -3.35 -5.95
CA THR A 51 -3.31 -2.95 -6.01
C THR A 51 -3.64 -1.89 -4.95
N LEU A 52 -3.12 -2.02 -3.73
CA LEU A 52 -3.33 -1.04 -2.66
C LEU A 52 -2.64 0.29 -2.97
N GLU A 53 -1.38 0.27 -3.41
CA GLU A 53 -0.63 1.46 -3.84
C GLU A 53 -1.39 2.23 -4.93
N ARG A 54 -1.95 1.52 -5.91
CA ARG A 54 -2.76 2.15 -6.96
C ARG A 54 -4.02 2.79 -6.41
N ILE A 55 -4.77 2.09 -5.56
CA ILE A 55 -6.00 2.63 -4.97
C ILE A 55 -5.71 3.89 -4.14
N ILE A 56 -4.61 3.89 -3.39
CA ILE A 56 -4.17 5.06 -2.61
C ILE A 56 -3.84 6.23 -3.54
N ALA A 57 -3.03 6.01 -4.58
CA ALA A 57 -2.65 7.06 -5.52
C ALA A 57 -3.85 7.63 -6.30
N GLU A 58 -4.78 6.77 -6.74
CA GLU A 58 -6.02 7.19 -7.40
C GLU A 58 -6.90 8.04 -6.47
N ALA A 59 -7.02 7.65 -5.20
CA ALA A 59 -7.80 8.37 -4.21
C ALA A 59 -7.17 9.71 -3.80
N GLU A 60 -5.85 9.74 -3.61
CA GLU A 60 -5.08 10.96 -3.35
C GLU A 60 -5.21 11.94 -4.52
N GLN A 61 -4.97 11.49 -5.75
CA GLN A 61 -5.09 12.31 -6.94
C GLN A 61 -6.49 12.92 -7.07
N SER A 62 -7.53 12.10 -6.93
CA SER A 62 -8.92 12.60 -6.98
C SER A 62 -9.23 13.60 -5.87
N THR A 63 -8.58 13.48 -4.71
CA THR A 63 -8.75 14.40 -3.58
C THR A 63 -8.06 15.73 -3.89
N VAL A 64 -6.79 15.69 -4.28
CA VAL A 64 -5.97 16.87 -4.60
C VAL A 64 -6.54 17.65 -5.79
N ASP A 65 -7.06 16.97 -6.81
CA ASP A 65 -7.68 17.60 -7.98
C ASP A 65 -8.94 18.40 -7.63
N ALA A 66 -9.66 17.98 -6.58
CA ALA A 66 -10.84 18.68 -6.09
C ALA A 66 -10.51 19.90 -5.21
N LEU A 67 -9.26 20.05 -4.77
CA LEU A 67 -8.83 21.15 -3.91
C LEU A 67 -8.40 22.39 -4.72
N ASP A 68 -8.62 23.57 -4.14
CA ASP A 68 -8.06 24.82 -4.61
C ASP A 68 -6.56 24.95 -4.23
N ALA A 69 -5.92 26.04 -4.67
CA ALA A 69 -4.49 26.24 -4.43
C ALA A 69 -4.12 26.38 -2.93
N GLN A 70 -5.06 26.76 -2.07
CA GLN A 70 -4.83 26.80 -0.63
C GLN A 70 -4.98 25.41 -0.02
N GLY A 71 -6.05 24.69 -0.35
CA GLY A 71 -6.30 23.34 0.12
C GLY A 71 -5.20 22.35 -0.30
N ARG A 72 -4.66 22.47 -1.52
CA ARG A 72 -3.53 21.63 -1.95
C ARG A 72 -2.25 21.89 -1.15
N ARG A 73 -1.96 23.15 -0.81
CA ARG A 73 -0.79 23.48 0.01
C ARG A 73 -0.93 22.89 1.40
N GLN A 74 -2.10 23.06 2.02
CA GLN A 74 -2.38 22.50 3.33
C GLN A 74 -2.28 20.98 3.35
N TYR A 75 -2.79 20.29 2.32
CA TYR A 75 -2.74 18.83 2.22
C TYR A 75 -1.31 18.26 2.32
N TYR A 76 -0.31 18.91 1.70
CA TYR A 76 1.09 18.47 1.72
C TYR A 76 1.92 19.02 2.89
N GLU A 77 1.40 19.99 3.64
CA GLU A 77 2.07 20.53 4.84
C GLU A 77 1.80 19.68 6.10
N ASP A 78 0.74 18.87 6.08
CA ASP A 78 0.28 18.03 7.20
C ASP A 78 0.94 16.62 7.25
N ASP A 79 1.79 16.25 6.29
CA ASP A 79 2.50 14.95 6.15
C ASP A 79 3.99 15.04 6.53
#